data_AF-A0A0B6ZMX6-F1
#
_entry.id   AF-A0A0B6ZMX6-F1
#
_cell.length_a   1.000
_cell.length_b   1.000
_cell.length_c   1.000
_cell.angle_alpha   90.00
_cell.angle_beta   90.00
_cell.angle_gamma   90.00
#
_symmetry.space_group_name_H-M   'P 1'
#
loop_
_entity.id
_entity.type
_entity.pdbx_description
1 polymer ?
#
loop_
_entity_poly.entity_id
_entity_poly.type
_entity_poly.pdbx_seq_one_letter_code
_entity_poly.pdbx_strand_id
1 'polypeptide(L)'
;MVLLTMIARVADGLPLSASVQEDEQSGRNLVEYQTQAKQLFRKLSQDPNPPAKCSLDTTNYLFHYTIERGVCYLVLCEKTFSKRLAFSYLEDLQNEFSSQYGSRLDTVSRPYSFIEFDTYMQKARKSYMDSRARRNLGQINTELQDVQRIMVQNIDDVLMRGEALSVLDTKASNLSTQSLKYKKDAKYLNLRSSYAKIAAVVTVVILFLLFIRYWVL
;
A
#
# COMPACT_ATOMS: atom_id res chain seq x y z
N MET A 1 5.39 11.22 -11.41
CA MET A 1 4.78 9.88 -11.31
C MET A 1 4.26 9.62 -9.90
N VAL A 2 3.39 8.62 -9.71
CA VAL A 2 2.90 8.19 -8.39
C VAL A 2 3.79 7.06 -7.87
N LEU A 3 4.30 7.19 -6.65
CA LEU A 3 5.34 6.30 -6.10
C LEU A 3 4.80 5.35 -5.02
N LEU A 4 3.92 5.85 -4.16
CA LEU A 4 3.38 5.14 -3.01
C LEU A 4 1.91 5.51 -2.83
N THR A 5 1.10 4.55 -2.45
CA THR A 5 -0.29 4.74 -2.04
C THR A 5 -0.53 3.99 -0.74
N MET A 6 -1.14 4.64 0.25
CA MET A 6 -1.46 4.04 1.54
C MET A 6 -2.87 4.44 1.97
N ILE A 7 -3.59 3.49 2.54
CA ILE A 7 -4.92 3.68 3.10
C ILE A 7 -4.85 3.31 4.57
N ALA A 8 -5.32 4.17 5.46
CA ALA A 8 -5.31 3.94 6.90
C ALA A 8 -6.58 4.45 7.57
N ARG A 9 -7.00 3.81 8.66
CA ARG A 9 -8.10 4.30 9.50
C ARG A 9 -7.61 5.47 10.34
N VAL A 10 -8.38 6.55 10.37
CA VAL A 10 -8.00 7.79 11.08
C VAL A 10 -8.10 7.63 12.59
N ALA A 11 -9.06 6.86 13.11
CA ALA A 11 -9.28 6.74 14.54
C ALA A 11 -8.04 6.25 15.34
N ASP A 12 -7.22 5.40 14.74
CA ASP A 12 -6.08 4.75 15.39
C ASP A 12 -4.80 4.72 14.52
N GLY A 13 -4.85 5.31 13.32
CA GLY A 13 -3.76 5.26 12.35
C GLY A 13 -3.48 3.85 11.81
N LEU A 14 -4.43 2.90 11.92
CA LEU A 14 -4.25 1.52 11.50
C LEU A 14 -4.10 1.42 9.97
N PRO A 15 -2.96 0.91 9.44
CA PRO A 15 -2.82 0.68 8.01
C PRO A 15 -3.81 -0.37 7.53
N LEU A 16 -4.60 -0.05 6.50
CA LEU A 16 -5.64 -0.89 5.93
C LEU A 16 -5.17 -1.59 4.67
N SER A 17 -4.51 -0.85 3.79
CA SER A 17 -3.90 -1.34 2.56
C SER A 17 -2.78 -0.40 2.11
N ALA A 18 -1.82 -0.91 1.34
CA ALA A 18 -0.77 -0.09 0.76
C ALA A 18 -0.29 -0.70 -0.55
N SER A 19 0.19 0.15 -1.44
CA SER A 19 0.73 -0.24 -2.74
C SER A 19 1.94 0.63 -3.05
N VAL A 20 3.03 -0.01 -3.46
CA VAL A 20 4.34 0.61 -3.67
C VAL A 20 4.74 0.34 -5.12
N GLN A 21 5.28 1.32 -5.82
CA GLN A 21 5.89 1.08 -7.13
C GLN A 21 7.33 0.59 -6.92
N GLU A 22 7.63 -0.63 -7.34
CA GLU A 22 8.96 -1.24 -7.27
C GLU A 22 9.77 -0.91 -8.52
N ASP A 23 10.38 0.27 -8.57
CA ASP A 23 11.43 0.57 -9.55
C ASP A 23 12.80 0.37 -8.87
N GLU A 24 13.68 -0.46 -9.45
CA GLU A 24 14.96 -0.91 -8.86
C GLU A 24 15.91 0.22 -8.38
N GLN A 25 15.77 1.43 -8.94
CA GLN A 25 16.62 2.59 -8.61
C GLN A 25 16.14 3.43 -7.40
N SER A 26 14.89 3.28 -6.95
CA SER A 26 14.26 4.18 -5.96
C SER A 26 14.06 3.56 -4.57
N GLY A 27 14.41 2.27 -4.39
CA GLY A 27 14.01 1.47 -3.23
C GLY A 27 14.49 1.96 -1.86
N ARG A 28 15.65 2.64 -1.77
CA ARG A 28 16.18 3.12 -0.47
C ARG A 28 15.47 4.36 0.06
N ASN A 29 15.06 5.28 -0.81
CA ASN A 29 14.40 6.53 -0.41
C ASN A 29 12.94 6.28 -0.01
N LEU A 30 12.28 5.27 -0.58
CA LEU A 30 10.85 5.05 -0.38
C LEU A 30 10.48 4.58 1.03
N VAL A 31 11.40 3.90 1.73
CA VAL A 31 11.22 3.46 3.12
C VAL A 31 11.08 4.66 4.07
N GLU A 32 11.79 5.75 3.80
CA GLU A 32 11.69 6.99 4.58
C GLU A 32 10.30 7.61 4.44
N TYR A 33 9.81 7.75 3.21
CA TYR A 33 8.47 8.27 2.95
C TYR A 33 7.36 7.38 3.51
N GLN A 34 7.53 6.06 3.50
CA GLN A 34 6.60 5.14 4.20
C GLN A 34 6.59 5.39 5.72
N THR A 35 7.73 5.75 6.30
CA THR A 35 7.82 6.08 7.72
C THR A 35 7.10 7.39 8.01
N GLN A 36 7.36 8.43 7.21
CA GLN A 36 6.68 9.72 7.29
C GLN A 36 5.16 9.57 7.14
N ALA A 37 4.69 8.75 6.19
CA ALA A 37 3.28 8.44 6.01
C ALA A 37 2.65 7.81 7.26
N LYS A 38 3.34 6.87 7.91
CA LYS A 38 2.86 6.26 9.17
C LYS A 38 2.82 7.25 10.33
N GLN A 39 3.82 8.14 10.42
CA GLN A 39 3.82 9.23 11.41
C GLN A 39 2.66 10.20 11.16
N LEU A 40 2.41 10.56 9.89
CA LEU A 40 1.28 11.38 9.51
C LEU A 40 -0.04 10.75 9.96
N PHE A 41 -0.27 9.46 9.72
CA PHE A 41 -1.49 8.79 10.19
C PHE A 41 -1.68 8.87 11.71
N ARG A 42 -0.59 8.76 12.49
CA ARG A 42 -0.64 8.93 13.95
C ARG A 42 -0.96 10.37 14.36
N LYS A 43 -0.43 11.36 13.65
CA LYS A 43 -0.75 12.78 13.90
C LYS A 43 -2.20 13.07 13.57
N LEU A 44 -2.69 12.58 12.43
CA LEU A 44 -4.09 12.70 12.04
C LEU A 44 -5.05 12.01 13.02
N SER A 45 -4.64 10.92 13.67
CA SER A 45 -5.46 10.26 14.70
C SER A 45 -5.52 11.02 16.02
N GLN A 46 -4.51 11.84 16.31
CA GLN A 46 -4.43 12.65 17.53
C GLN A 46 -5.09 14.03 17.35
N ASP A 47 -5.23 14.50 16.11
CA ASP A 47 -5.91 15.73 15.79
C ASP A 47 -7.45 15.54 15.91
N PRO A 48 -8.15 16.32 16.74
CA PRO A 48 -9.60 16.23 16.85
C PRO A 48 -10.35 16.73 15.60
N ASN A 49 -9.72 17.54 14.75
CA ASN A 49 -10.35 18.05 13.52
C ASN A 49 -9.33 18.18 12.38
N PRO A 50 -8.80 17.05 11.87
CA PRO A 50 -7.83 17.07 10.80
C PRO A 50 -8.45 17.62 9.51
N PRO A 51 -7.69 18.37 8.68
CA PRO A 51 -8.19 18.84 7.38
C PRO A 51 -8.65 17.66 6.50
N ALA A 52 -9.86 17.74 5.93
CA ALA A 52 -10.38 16.65 5.09
C ALA A 52 -9.56 16.40 3.82
N LYS A 53 -8.90 17.43 3.28
CA LYS A 53 -7.98 17.31 2.13
C LYS A 53 -6.76 18.19 2.39
N CYS A 54 -5.57 17.66 2.12
CA CYS A 54 -4.34 18.43 2.27
C CYS A 54 -3.25 17.91 1.32
N SER A 55 -2.32 18.79 0.96
CA SER A 55 -1.08 18.43 0.30
C SER A 55 0.09 18.73 1.24
N LEU A 56 1.01 17.79 1.40
CA LEU A 56 2.20 18.00 2.21
C LEU A 56 3.43 18.00 1.31
N ASP A 57 4.16 19.10 1.32
CA ASP A 57 5.42 19.23 0.60
C ASP A 57 6.54 18.57 1.40
N THR A 58 7.29 17.71 0.72
CA THR A 58 8.53 17.12 1.23
C THR A 58 9.69 17.59 0.35
N THR A 59 10.93 17.25 0.69
CA THR A 59 12.11 17.68 -0.06
C THR A 59 11.99 17.41 -1.56
N ASN A 60 11.70 16.15 -1.93
CA ASN A 60 11.72 15.71 -3.34
C ASN A 60 10.34 15.39 -3.93
N TYR A 61 9.33 15.22 -3.09
CA TYR A 61 8.00 14.70 -3.47
C TYR A 61 6.88 15.45 -2.76
N LEU A 62 5.64 15.23 -3.20
CA LEU A 62 4.43 15.70 -2.56
C LEU A 62 3.61 14.52 -2.06
N PHE A 63 3.14 14.62 -0.82
CA PHE A 63 2.01 13.83 -0.36
C PHE A 63 0.72 14.57 -0.66
N HIS A 64 -0.31 13.83 -1.06
CA HIS A 64 -1.68 14.29 -1.10
C HIS A 64 -2.54 13.30 -0.33
N TYR A 65 -3.45 13.80 0.50
CA TYR A 65 -4.42 12.93 1.15
C TYR A 65 -5.83 13.50 1.16
N THR A 66 -6.80 12.59 1.22
CA THR A 66 -8.21 12.84 1.48
C THR A 66 -8.67 11.97 2.63
N ILE A 67 -9.40 12.54 3.58
CA ILE A 67 -10.07 11.85 4.67
C ILE A 67 -11.56 11.83 4.37
N GLU A 68 -12.14 10.63 4.33
CA GLU A 68 -13.57 10.42 4.14
C GLU A 68 -14.03 9.26 5.03
N ARG A 69 -15.16 9.40 5.72
CA ARG A 69 -15.77 8.35 6.58
C ARG A 69 -14.76 7.68 7.54
N GLY A 70 -13.86 8.47 8.13
CA GLY A 70 -12.86 7.96 9.07
C GLY A 70 -11.70 7.19 8.45
N VAL A 71 -11.54 7.22 7.12
CA VAL A 71 -10.44 6.60 6.39
C VAL A 71 -9.63 7.68 5.67
N CYS A 72 -8.31 7.62 5.82
CA CYS A 72 -7.36 8.48 5.13
C CYS A 72 -6.77 7.74 3.92
N TYR A 73 -6.91 8.34 2.75
CA TYR A 73 -6.35 7.89 1.49
C TYR A 73 -5.18 8.81 1.15
N LEU A 74 -3.97 8.26 1.13
CA LEU A 74 -2.72 8.99 0.96
C LEU A 74 -1.99 8.51 -0.30
N VAL A 75 -1.48 9.46 -1.08
CA VAL A 75 -0.60 9.19 -2.23
C VAL A 75 0.65 10.04 -2.15
N LEU A 76 1.80 9.45 -2.49
CA LEU A 76 3.07 10.15 -2.72
C LEU A 76 3.32 10.22 -4.22
N CYS A 77 3.64 11.41 -4.72
CA CYS A 77 3.99 11.60 -6.12
C CYS A 77 5.11 12.64 -6.30
N GLU A 78 5.70 12.64 -7.50
CA GLU A 78 6.61 13.71 -7.92
C GLU A 78 5.92 15.06 -7.93
N LYS A 79 6.67 16.13 -7.64
CA LYS A 79 6.17 17.51 -7.66
C LYS A 79 5.62 17.93 -9.04
N THR A 80 6.09 17.29 -10.10
CA THR A 80 5.63 17.49 -11.48
C THR A 80 4.29 16.83 -11.79
N PHE A 81 3.82 15.91 -10.93
CA PHE A 81 2.53 15.26 -11.11
C PHE A 81 1.38 16.23 -10.79
N SER A 82 0.35 16.25 -11.63
CA SER A 82 -0.76 17.19 -11.46
C SER A 82 -1.52 16.91 -10.16
N LYS A 83 -1.57 17.91 -9.28
CA LYS A 83 -2.37 17.89 -8.04
C LYS A 83 -3.82 17.45 -8.31
N ARG A 84 -4.43 17.95 -9.40
CA ARG A 84 -5.80 17.57 -9.79
C ARG A 84 -5.92 16.08 -10.10
N LEU A 85 -4.93 15.50 -10.79
CA LEU A 85 -4.91 14.06 -11.07
C LEU A 85 -4.69 13.25 -9.80
N ALA A 86 -3.87 13.73 -8.86
CA ALA A 86 -3.66 13.06 -7.57
C ALA A 86 -4.96 12.96 -6.76
N PHE A 87 -5.71 14.06 -6.64
CA PHE A 87 -6.99 14.03 -5.91
C PHE A 87 -8.07 13.23 -6.63
N SER A 88 -8.13 13.27 -7.96
CA SER A 88 -9.05 12.41 -8.72
C SER A 88 -8.73 10.93 -8.53
N TYR A 89 -7.45 10.57 -8.50
CA TYR A 89 -7.02 9.20 -8.18
C TYR A 89 -7.43 8.80 -6.76
N LEU A 90 -7.26 9.67 -5.76
CA LEU A 90 -7.68 9.39 -4.39
C LEU A 90 -9.20 9.21 -4.26
N GLU A 91 -9.98 9.98 -5.00
CA GLU A 91 -11.44 9.88 -5.03
C GLU A 91 -11.92 8.56 -5.66
N ASP A 92 -11.29 8.11 -6.74
CA ASP A 92 -11.53 6.80 -7.34
C ASP A 92 -11.27 5.66 -6.33
N LEU A 93 -10.12 5.70 -5.64
CA LEU A 93 -9.81 4.74 -4.58
C LEU A 93 -10.80 4.81 -3.43
N GLN A 94 -11.22 6.00 -3.03
CA GLN A 94 -12.18 6.20 -1.95
C GLN A 94 -13.53 5.55 -2.28
N ASN A 95 -14.06 5.81 -3.47
CA ASN A 95 -15.34 5.27 -3.91
C ASN A 95 -15.30 3.74 -3.99
N GLU A 96 -14.27 3.17 -4.59
CA GLU A 96 -14.13 1.71 -4.69
C GLU A 96 -13.93 1.06 -3.32
N PHE A 97 -13.01 1.59 -2.49
CA PHE A 97 -12.69 1.02 -1.19
C PHE A 97 -13.88 1.08 -0.23
N SER A 98 -14.61 2.20 -0.22
CA SER A 98 -15.78 2.36 0.64
C SER A 98 -16.94 1.45 0.19
N SER A 99 -17.12 1.27 -1.12
CA SER A 99 -18.10 0.32 -1.69
C SER A 99 -17.80 -1.13 -1.29
N GLN A 100 -16.54 -1.55 -1.39
CA GLN A 100 -16.15 -2.95 -1.12
C GLN A 100 -16.03 -3.27 0.38
N TYR A 101 -15.48 -2.36 1.18
CA TYR A 101 -15.04 -2.66 2.55
C TYR A 101 -15.65 -1.79 3.64
N GLY A 102 -16.46 -0.78 3.29
CA GLY A 102 -16.96 0.23 4.23
C GLY A 102 -17.64 -0.35 5.48
N SER A 103 -18.45 -1.40 5.33
CA SER A 103 -19.17 -2.04 6.45
C SER A 103 -18.29 -2.83 7.42
N ARG A 104 -17.07 -3.20 7.00
CA ARG A 104 -16.15 -4.02 7.79
C ARG A 104 -15.06 -3.21 8.49
N LEU A 105 -15.00 -1.90 8.23
CA LEU A 105 -13.91 -1.03 8.69
C LEU A 105 -13.74 -1.02 10.21
N ASP A 106 -14.82 -1.02 10.98
CA ASP A 106 -14.74 -0.94 12.45
C ASP A 106 -14.37 -2.28 13.09
N THR A 107 -14.59 -3.39 12.38
CA THR A 107 -14.34 -4.75 12.88
C THR A 107 -12.88 -5.18 12.78
N VAL A 108 -12.09 -4.51 11.94
CA VAL A 108 -10.70 -4.90 11.71
C VAL A 108 -9.77 -4.28 12.76
N SER A 109 -8.87 -5.10 13.28
CA SER A 109 -7.80 -4.70 14.21
C SER A 109 -6.41 -5.05 13.69
N ARG A 110 -6.32 -5.94 12.69
CA ARG A 110 -5.04 -6.38 12.13
C ARG A 110 -4.55 -5.36 11.08
N PRO A 111 -3.28 -4.94 11.14
CA PRO A 111 -2.68 -4.14 10.07
C PRO A 111 -2.75 -4.85 8.73
N TYR A 112 -3.06 -4.08 7.69
CA TYR A 112 -3.21 -4.52 6.31
C TYR A 112 -4.29 -5.60 6.13
N SER A 113 -5.43 -5.46 6.82
CA SER A 113 -6.56 -6.38 6.68
C SER A 113 -7.15 -6.44 5.26
N PHE A 114 -6.87 -5.42 4.43
CA PHE A 114 -7.38 -5.29 3.06
C PHE A 114 -6.25 -5.25 2.03
N ILE A 115 -5.20 -6.07 2.21
CA ILE A 115 -4.08 -6.18 1.24
C ILE A 115 -4.55 -6.50 -0.19
N GLU A 116 -5.66 -7.21 -0.37
CA GLU A 116 -6.16 -7.60 -1.69
C GLU A 116 -6.53 -6.39 -2.56
N PHE A 117 -6.85 -5.26 -1.93
CA PHE A 117 -7.14 -4.00 -2.62
C PHE A 117 -5.91 -3.42 -3.37
N ASP A 118 -4.70 -3.90 -3.09
CA ASP A 118 -3.49 -3.53 -3.83
C ASP A 118 -3.63 -3.76 -5.34
N THR A 119 -4.30 -4.84 -5.76
CA THR A 119 -4.51 -5.12 -7.19
C THR A 119 -5.31 -4.01 -7.87
N TYR A 120 -6.35 -3.48 -7.20
CA TYR A 120 -7.11 -2.35 -7.70
C TYR A 120 -6.27 -1.06 -7.70
N MET A 121 -5.54 -0.77 -6.62
CA MET A 121 -4.66 0.40 -6.54
C MET A 121 -3.61 0.43 -7.66
N GLN A 122 -2.99 -0.71 -7.96
CA GLN A 122 -2.03 -0.81 -9.06
C GLN A 122 -2.67 -0.53 -10.43
N LYS A 123 -3.87 -1.08 -10.68
CA LYS A 123 -4.62 -0.86 -11.92
C LYS A 123 -5.04 0.61 -12.06
N ALA A 124 -5.61 1.20 -11.01
CA ALA A 124 -6.00 2.60 -10.99
C ALA A 124 -4.77 3.50 -11.21
N ARG A 125 -3.68 3.28 -10.47
CA ARG A 125 -2.42 4.04 -10.63
C ARG A 125 -1.94 4.05 -12.08
N LYS A 126 -1.91 2.89 -12.74
CA LYS A 126 -1.48 2.78 -14.14
C LYS A 126 -2.35 3.62 -15.08
N SER A 127 -3.67 3.59 -14.89
CA SER A 127 -4.62 4.39 -15.67
C SER A 127 -4.43 5.91 -15.49
N TYR A 128 -4.12 6.36 -14.28
CA TYR A 128 -3.87 7.77 -13.98
C TYR A 128 -2.47 8.23 -14.43
N MET A 129 -1.50 7.31 -14.56
CA MET A 129 -0.16 7.60 -15.07
C MET A 129 -0.08 7.60 -16.60
N ASP A 130 -0.85 6.76 -17.29
CA ASP A 130 -0.82 6.69 -18.75
C ASP A 130 -1.59 7.85 -19.39
N SER A 131 -0.89 8.70 -20.15
CA SER A 131 -1.47 9.83 -20.89
C SER A 131 -2.56 9.41 -21.89
N ARG A 132 -2.51 8.19 -22.44
CA ARG A 132 -3.52 7.68 -23.38
C ARG A 132 -4.79 7.27 -22.64
N ALA A 133 -4.65 6.55 -21.52
CA ALA A 133 -5.77 6.19 -20.66
C ALA A 133 -6.47 7.42 -20.06
N ARG A 134 -5.70 8.47 -19.75
CA ARG A 134 -6.22 9.77 -19.29
C ARG A 134 -7.20 10.45 -20.24
N ARG A 135 -7.09 10.24 -21.56
CA ARG A 135 -8.05 10.80 -22.54
C ARG A 135 -9.43 10.15 -22.42
N ASN A 136 -9.49 8.87 -22.07
CA ASN A 136 -10.75 8.17 -21.81
C ASN A 136 -11.35 8.57 -20.45
N LEU A 137 -10.49 8.89 -19.47
CA LEU A 137 -10.89 9.48 -18.19
C LEU A 137 -11.29 10.96 -18.30
N GLY A 138 -11.04 11.62 -19.44
CA GLY A 138 -11.35 13.04 -19.66
C GLY A 138 -12.83 13.40 -19.60
N GLN A 139 -13.73 12.42 -19.63
CA GLN A 139 -15.16 12.60 -19.33
C GLN A 139 -15.46 12.63 -17.81
N ILE A 140 -14.55 12.17 -16.95
CA ILE A 140 -14.60 12.31 -15.49
C ILE A 140 -14.11 13.72 -15.11
N ASN A 141 -14.80 14.73 -15.64
CA ASN A 141 -14.39 16.15 -15.55
C ASN A 141 -15.25 16.98 -14.60
N THR A 142 -16.23 16.39 -13.91
CA THR A 142 -17.38 17.20 -13.44
C THR A 142 -17.34 17.65 -11.98
N GLU A 143 -16.46 17.16 -11.09
CA GLU A 143 -16.63 17.46 -9.64
C GLU A 143 -15.40 18.01 -8.89
N LEU A 144 -14.21 18.08 -9.49
CA LEU A 144 -13.04 18.66 -8.82
C LEU A 144 -12.86 20.15 -9.15
N GLN A 145 -13.88 20.97 -8.84
CA GLN A 145 -13.84 22.41 -9.12
C GLN A 145 -12.85 23.19 -8.23
N ASP A 146 -12.45 22.64 -7.07
CA ASP A 146 -11.78 23.41 -6.01
C ASP A 146 -10.42 22.88 -5.53
N VAL A 147 -9.67 22.16 -6.36
CA VAL A 147 -8.33 21.66 -5.99
C VAL A 147 -7.36 22.80 -5.60
N GLN A 148 -7.58 24.02 -6.10
CA GLN A 148 -6.77 25.19 -5.77
C GLN A 148 -6.91 25.65 -4.30
N ARG A 149 -8.05 25.38 -3.65
CA ARG A 149 -8.31 25.75 -2.25
C ARG A 149 -7.66 24.78 -1.26
N ILE A 150 -7.12 23.66 -1.74
CA ILE A 150 -6.51 22.63 -0.89
C ILE A 150 -5.21 23.17 -0.30
N MET A 151 -5.17 23.15 1.03
CA MET A 151 -4.03 23.59 1.82
C MET A 151 -2.75 22.82 1.45
N VAL A 152 -1.64 23.55 1.37
CA VAL A 152 -0.30 22.98 1.19
C VAL A 152 0.53 23.34 2.42
N GLN A 153 1.14 22.35 3.07
CA GLN A 153 2.00 22.54 4.24
C GLN A 153 3.29 21.76 4.07
N ASN A 154 4.36 22.11 4.79
CA ASN A 154 5.54 21.26 4.86
C ASN A 154 5.24 20.04 5.74
N ILE A 155 5.67 18.85 5.32
CA ILE A 155 5.52 17.64 6.12
C ILE A 155 6.25 17.74 7.45
N ASP A 156 7.43 18.36 7.48
CA ASP A 156 8.22 18.49 8.71
C ASP A 156 7.47 19.34 9.74
N ASP A 157 6.78 20.40 9.32
CA ASP A 157 5.98 21.25 10.22
C ASP A 157 4.82 20.48 10.85
N VAL A 158 4.20 19.57 10.08
CA VAL A 158 3.10 18.73 10.55
C VAL A 158 3.60 17.62 11.49
N LEU A 159 4.75 17.03 11.19
CA LEU A 159 5.32 15.95 11.99
C LEU A 159 6.02 16.45 13.26
N MET A 160 6.73 17.58 13.20
CA MET A 160 7.52 18.14 14.31
C MET A 160 6.66 18.81 15.39
N ARG A 161 5.40 19.17 15.08
CA ARG A 161 4.48 19.76 16.07
C ARG A 161 4.18 18.72 17.17
N GLY A 162 4.92 18.82 18.28
CA GLY A 162 4.74 18.03 19.50
C GLY A 162 5.60 16.75 19.66
N GLU A 163 6.61 16.50 18.83
CA GLU A 163 7.49 15.31 18.99
C GLU A 163 8.98 15.66 18.76
N ALA A 164 9.65 16.11 19.82
CA ALA A 164 11.10 15.92 19.90
C ALA A 164 11.36 14.43 20.19
N LEU A 165 12.14 13.74 19.35
CA LEU A 165 12.95 12.56 19.72
C LEU A 165 12.22 11.23 20.16
N SER A 166 11.21 10.71 19.46
CA SER A 166 10.69 9.34 19.79
C SER A 166 10.69 8.30 18.67
N VAL A 167 11.03 8.66 17.42
CA VAL A 167 10.83 7.77 16.25
C VAL A 167 12.11 7.14 15.69
N LEU A 168 13.12 6.94 16.54
CA LEU A 168 14.31 6.16 16.16
C LEU A 168 14.18 4.65 16.46
N ASP A 169 13.22 4.23 17.29
CA ASP A 169 13.17 2.84 17.79
C ASP A 169 12.30 1.87 16.97
N THR A 170 11.33 2.38 16.19
CA THR A 170 10.42 1.52 15.40
C THR A 170 10.95 1.15 14.00
N LYS A 171 12.06 1.77 13.55
CA LYS A 171 12.62 1.56 12.19
C LYS A 171 13.22 0.16 11.99
N ALA A 172 13.62 -0.56 13.04
CA ALA A 172 14.22 -1.89 12.92
C ALA A 172 13.20 -3.06 12.97
N SER A 173 12.05 -2.87 13.63
CA SER A 173 11.12 -3.96 13.93
C SER A 173 10.29 -4.42 12.72
N ASN A 174 9.78 -3.48 11.90
CA ASN A 174 8.87 -3.82 10.80
C ASN A 174 9.60 -4.40 9.57
N LEU A 175 10.82 -3.93 9.27
CA LEU A 175 11.59 -4.43 8.12
C LEU A 175 12.05 -5.88 8.37
N SER A 176 12.54 -6.16 9.59
CA SER A 176 12.86 -7.51 10.03
C SER A 176 11.62 -8.42 9.91
N THR A 177 10.47 -7.97 10.39
CA THR A 177 9.25 -8.80 10.42
C THR A 177 8.72 -9.14 9.01
N GLN A 178 8.73 -8.19 8.06
CA GLN A 178 8.31 -8.45 6.68
C GLN A 178 9.31 -9.31 5.90
N SER A 179 10.62 -9.03 6.00
CA SER A 179 11.65 -9.88 5.38
C SER A 179 11.69 -11.28 5.99
N LEU A 180 11.46 -11.42 7.29
CA LEU A 180 11.31 -12.72 7.96
C LEU A 180 10.06 -13.46 7.50
N LYS A 181 8.95 -12.75 7.22
CA LYS A 181 7.73 -13.36 6.67
C LYS A 181 7.97 -13.87 5.24
N TYR A 182 8.55 -13.06 4.34
CA TYR A 182 8.91 -13.51 2.99
C TYR A 182 9.92 -14.67 3.01
N LYS A 183 10.90 -14.64 3.92
CA LYS A 183 11.85 -15.75 4.13
C LYS A 183 11.14 -17.02 4.61
N LYS A 184 10.18 -16.90 5.52
CA LYS A 184 9.37 -18.04 6.01
C LYS A 184 8.47 -18.59 4.92
N ASP A 185 7.77 -17.73 4.18
CA ASP A 185 6.86 -18.11 3.09
C ASP A 185 7.64 -18.78 1.95
N ALA A 186 8.79 -18.25 1.55
CA ALA A 186 9.67 -18.87 0.55
C ALA A 186 10.21 -20.23 1.01
N LYS A 187 10.60 -20.36 2.29
CA LYS A 187 11.07 -21.65 2.84
C LYS A 187 9.95 -22.69 2.90
N TYR A 188 8.73 -22.27 3.27
CA TYR A 188 7.55 -23.15 3.30
C TYR A 188 7.20 -23.67 1.90
N LEU A 189 7.17 -22.78 0.90
CA LEU A 189 6.94 -23.15 -0.50
C LEU A 189 8.01 -24.11 -1.04
N ASN A 190 9.28 -23.87 -0.72
CA ASN A 190 10.38 -24.76 -1.09
C ASN A 190 10.29 -26.14 -0.42
N LEU A 191 9.95 -26.21 0.87
CA LEU A 191 9.75 -27.50 1.56
C LEU A 191 8.60 -28.29 0.95
N ARG A 192 7.46 -27.62 0.69
CA ARG A 192 6.28 -28.26 0.07
C ARG A 192 6.60 -28.80 -1.32
N SER A 193 7.34 -28.04 -2.13
CA SER A 193 7.78 -28.46 -3.46
C SER A 193 8.75 -29.65 -3.39
N SER A 194 9.70 -29.64 -2.45
CA SER A 194 10.63 -30.77 -2.24
C SER A 194 9.92 -32.04 -1.78
N TYR A 195 8.96 -31.94 -0.86
CA TYR A 195 8.18 -33.10 -0.41
C TYR A 195 7.34 -33.69 -1.55
N ALA A 196 6.71 -32.83 -2.36
CA ALA A 196 5.96 -33.27 -3.54
C ALA A 196 6.86 -34.01 -4.56
N LYS A 197 8.10 -33.52 -4.80
CA LYS A 197 9.06 -34.19 -5.68
C LYS A 197 9.49 -35.56 -5.13
N ILE A 198 9.78 -35.66 -3.84
CA ILE A 198 10.16 -36.94 -3.20
C ILE A 198 9.01 -37.94 -3.28
N ALA A 199 7.79 -37.52 -2.98
CA ALA A 199 6.61 -38.37 -3.06
C ALA A 199 6.42 -38.95 -4.48
N ALA A 200 6.61 -38.13 -5.52
CA ALA A 200 6.52 -38.57 -6.92
C ALA A 200 7.59 -39.61 -7.30
N VAL A 201 8.83 -39.44 -6.82
CA VAL A 201 9.91 -40.42 -7.06
C VAL A 201 9.60 -41.75 -6.37
N VAL A 202 9.13 -41.70 -5.12
CA VAL A 202 8.77 -42.91 -4.36
C VAL A 202 7.65 -43.70 -5.04
N THR A 203 6.60 -43.03 -5.54
CA THR A 203 5.54 -43.73 -6.29
C THR A 203 6.06 -44.41 -7.55
N VAL A 204 6.97 -43.76 -8.31
CA VAL A 204 7.58 -44.38 -9.49
C VAL A 204 8.41 -45.61 -9.12
N VAL A 205 9.21 -45.53 -8.05
CA VAL A 205 10.03 -46.67 -7.58
C VAL A 205 9.15 -47.83 -7.13
N ILE A 206 8.06 -47.56 -6.39
CA ILE A 206 7.13 -48.60 -5.95
C ILE A 206 6.47 -49.28 -7.15
N LEU A 207 6.00 -48.51 -8.13
CA LEU A 207 5.40 -49.05 -9.36
C LEU A 207 6.42 -49.89 -10.15
N PHE A 208 7.67 -49.46 -10.23
CA PHE A 208 8.74 -50.20 -10.88
C PHE A 208 9.05 -51.53 -10.17
N LEU A 209 9.10 -51.54 -8.84
CA LEU A 209 9.29 -52.77 -8.06
C LEU A 209 8.12 -53.75 -8.20
N LEU A 210 6.88 -53.23 -8.22
CA LEU A 210 5.69 -54.05 -8.47
C LEU A 210 5.70 -54.64 -9.88
N PHE A 211 6.12 -53.86 -10.89
CA PHE A 211 6.27 -54.34 -12.26
C PHE A 211 7.28 -55.47 -12.37
N ILE A 212 8.48 -55.31 -11.78
CA ILE A 212 9.49 -56.38 -11.75
C ILE A 212 8.94 -57.64 -11.06
N ARG A 213 8.27 -57.48 -9.92
CA ARG A 213 7.69 -58.62 -9.20
C ARG A 213 6.64 -59.36 -10.02
N TYR A 214 5.81 -58.66 -10.79
CA TYR A 214 4.78 -59.28 -11.63
C TYR A 214 5.33 -59.98 -12.87
N TRP A 215 6.49 -59.54 -13.37
CA TRP A 215 7.06 -60.05 -14.62
C TRP A 215 8.13 -61.14 -14.42
N VAL A 216 8.80 -61.13 -13.27
CA VAL A 216 9.88 -62.08 -12.93
C VAL A 216 9.38 -63.26 -12.09
N LEU A 217 8.26 -63.11 -11.38
CA LEU A 217 7.61 -64.17 -10.59
C LEU A 217 6.36 -64.68 -11.31
#